data_AF-S3C423-F1
#
_entry.id   AF-S3C423-F1
#
_cell.length_a   1.000
_cell.length_b   1.000
_cell.length_c   1.000
_cell.angle_alpha   90.00
_cell.angle_beta   90.00
_cell.angle_gamma   90.00
#
_symmetry.space_group_name_H-M   'P 1'
#
loop_
_entity.id
_entity.type
_entity.pdbx_description
1 polymer ?
#
loop_
_entity_poly.entity_id
_entity_poly.type
_entity_poly.pdbx_seq_one_letter_code
_entity_poly.pdbx_strand_id
1 'polypeptide(L)'
;CRYMGNFVIRTNVVQDPFIALSIYRARNIVEQSFQQFKNQTAGDRLYATSSTYMGKLFVQVLAQSLRLMMRMACRRNETATNRLPSNSLTKAFMQLRYLKANKPTDRNAWKTKEIPKKIRDLFTLLGLPLPPRVFRD
;
A
#
# COMPACT_ATOMS: atom_id res chain seq x y z
N CYS A 1 16.91 -39.31 8.10
CA CYS A 1 16.39 -38.02 8.60
C CYS A 1 15.82 -38.21 10.01
N ARG A 2 16.57 -37.94 11.09
CA ARG A 2 16.21 -38.32 12.46
C ARG A 2 15.32 -37.30 13.21
N TYR A 3 15.12 -36.11 12.64
CA TYR A 3 14.24 -35.07 13.21
C TYR A 3 13.50 -34.36 12.08
N MET A 4 12.28 -34.79 11.77
CA MET A 4 11.34 -33.98 10.99
C MET A 4 10.58 -33.11 12.00
N GLY A 5 10.70 -31.79 11.88
CA GLY A 5 10.00 -30.86 12.77
C GLY A 5 8.49 -30.96 12.55
N ASN A 6 7.72 -31.03 13.64
CA ASN A 6 6.26 -30.99 13.56
C ASN A 6 5.79 -29.53 13.51
N PHE A 7 4.96 -29.21 12.52
CA PHE A 7 4.27 -27.93 12.44
C PHE A 7 2.87 -28.08 13.04
N VAL A 8 2.63 -27.41 14.18
CA VAL A 8 1.37 -27.51 14.94
C VAL A 8 0.79 -26.11 15.12
N ILE A 9 -0.45 -25.91 14.68
CA ILE A 9 -1.23 -24.69 14.95
C ILE A 9 -2.23 -25.03 16.06
N ARG A 10 -2.25 -24.22 17.12
CA ARG A 10 -3.29 -24.27 18.16
C ARG A 10 -4.21 -23.08 17.96
N THR A 11 -5.51 -23.32 17.97
CA THR A 11 -6.54 -22.28 17.87
C THR A 11 -7.74 -22.66 18.71
N ASN A 12 -8.36 -21.68 19.35
CA ASN A 12 -9.60 -21.82 20.11
C ASN A 12 -10.81 -21.23 19.35
N VAL A 13 -10.60 -20.69 18.15
CA VAL A 13 -11.63 -19.96 17.38
C VAL A 13 -12.09 -20.74 16.15
N VAL A 14 -11.18 -21.43 15.45
CA VAL A 14 -11.46 -22.04 14.16
C VAL A 14 -11.29 -23.55 14.25
N GLN A 15 -12.35 -24.30 14.00
CA GLN A 15 -12.32 -25.77 14.00
C GLN A 15 -11.77 -26.34 12.68
N ASP A 16 -12.07 -25.70 11.53
CA ASP A 16 -11.61 -26.14 10.22
C ASP A 16 -10.07 -25.97 10.08
N PRO A 17 -9.30 -27.06 9.90
CA PRO A 17 -7.85 -27.00 9.78
C PRO A 17 -7.34 -26.17 8.60
N PHE A 18 -8.04 -26.17 7.45
CA PHE A 18 -7.62 -25.43 6.27
C PHE A 18 -7.85 -23.93 6.44
N ILE A 19 -8.95 -23.55 7.07
CA ILE A 19 -9.21 -22.15 7.42
C ILE A 19 -8.19 -21.68 8.45
N ALA A 20 -7.91 -22.47 9.49
CA ALA A 20 -6.89 -22.15 10.50
C ALA A 20 -5.50 -21.95 9.85
N LEU A 21 -5.12 -22.83 8.91
CA LEU A 21 -3.87 -22.69 8.16
C LEU A 21 -3.84 -21.43 7.28
N SER A 22 -4.95 -21.09 6.61
CA SER A 22 -5.03 -19.90 5.76
C SER A 22 -4.90 -18.60 6.56
N ILE A 23 -5.52 -18.52 7.73
CA ILE A 23 -5.39 -17.40 8.67
C ILE A 23 -3.96 -17.32 9.20
N TYR A 24 -3.36 -18.46 9.60
CA TYR A 24 -1.98 -18.48 10.05
C TYR A 24 -1.01 -17.96 8.98
N ARG A 25 -1.23 -18.33 7.71
CA ARG A 25 -0.43 -17.82 6.58
C ARG A 25 -0.54 -16.31 6.40
N ALA A 26 -1.65 -15.69 6.81
CA ALA A 26 -1.82 -14.24 6.73
C ALA A 26 -0.82 -13.46 7.62
N ARG A 27 -0.21 -14.11 8.62
CA ARG A 27 0.94 -13.59 9.38
C ARG A 27 2.05 -13.03 8.49
N ASN A 28 2.30 -13.67 7.34
CA ASN A 28 3.34 -13.26 6.38
C ASN A 28 3.14 -11.81 5.89
N ILE A 29 1.91 -11.29 5.92
CA ILE A 29 1.63 -9.88 5.59
C ILE A 29 2.35 -8.94 6.57
N VAL A 30 2.34 -9.27 7.87
CA VAL A 30 3.02 -8.49 8.91
C VAL A 30 4.54 -8.57 8.72
N GLU A 31 5.07 -9.76 8.46
CA GLU A 31 6.51 -9.97 8.23
C GLU A 31 7.00 -9.19 7.00
N GLN A 32 6.25 -9.23 5.90
CA GLN A 32 6.56 -8.44 4.70
C GLN A 32 6.45 -6.93 4.94
N SER A 33 5.52 -6.49 5.77
CA SER A 33 5.40 -5.07 6.16
C SER A 33 6.62 -4.63 6.96
N PHE A 34 7.04 -5.43 7.94
CA PHE A 34 8.22 -5.14 8.75
C PHE A 34 9.51 -5.14 7.92
N GLN A 35 9.63 -6.07 6.97
CA GLN A 35 10.77 -6.09 6.04
C GLN A 35 10.79 -4.85 5.14
N GLN A 36 9.62 -4.35 4.71
CA GLN A 36 9.54 -3.10 3.96
C GLN A 36 9.92 -1.88 4.81
N PHE A 37 9.49 -1.83 6.07
CA PHE A 37 9.93 -0.79 7.02
C PHE A 37 11.45 -0.76 7.16
N LYS A 38 12.09 -1.91 7.38
CA LYS A 38 13.57 -1.98 7.48
C LYS A 38 14.26 -1.46 6.22
N ASN A 39 13.82 -1.94 5.04
CA ASN A 39 14.53 -1.69 3.79
C ASN A 39 14.24 -0.32 3.17
N GLN A 40 13.03 0.21 3.32
CA GLN A 40 12.63 1.47 2.67
C GLN A 40 12.93 2.69 3.53
N THR A 41 12.88 2.56 4.86
CA THR A 41 13.04 3.70 5.78
C THR A 41 14.26 3.57 6.67
N ALA A 42 15.16 2.62 6.37
CA ALA A 42 16.29 2.26 7.23
C ALA A 42 15.84 2.06 8.69
N GLY A 43 14.70 1.39 8.90
CA GLY A 43 14.06 1.28 10.21
C GLY A 43 14.95 0.65 11.29
N ASP A 44 15.86 -0.24 10.90
CA ASP A 44 16.87 -0.84 11.79
C ASP A 44 17.98 0.13 12.21
N ARG A 45 18.10 1.27 11.52
CA ARG A 45 19.10 2.32 11.74
C ARG A 45 18.43 3.69 11.77
N LEU A 46 17.29 3.78 12.46
CA LEU A 46 16.52 5.02 12.54
C LEU A 46 17.33 6.12 13.24
N TYR A 47 17.78 7.11 12.48
CA TYR A 47 18.54 8.24 13.00
C TYR A 47 17.66 9.15 13.87
N ALA A 48 17.69 8.96 15.18
CA ALA A 48 16.94 9.73 16.16
C ALA A 48 17.72 9.91 17.47
N THR A 49 17.51 11.03 18.15
CA THR A 49 17.91 11.20 19.55
C THR A 49 16.91 10.49 20.46
N SER A 50 17.31 10.16 21.69
CA SER A 50 16.47 9.47 22.68
C SER A 50 15.07 10.10 22.82
N SER A 51 14.99 11.44 22.89
CA SER A 51 13.74 12.18 23.00
C SER A 51 12.85 12.15 21.75
N THR A 52 13.41 11.94 20.56
CA THR A 52 12.66 11.96 19.29
C THR A 52 12.39 10.58 18.71
N TYR A 53 13.03 9.54 19.25
CA TYR A 53 12.96 8.17 18.73
C TYR A 53 11.52 7.65 18.66
N MET A 54 10.75 7.75 19.75
CA MET A 54 9.38 7.23 19.80
C MET A 54 8.46 7.93 18.80
N GLY A 55 8.57 9.25 18.66
CA GLY A 55 7.78 10.02 17.69
C GLY A 55 8.11 9.65 16.25
N LYS A 56 9.40 9.52 15.92
CA LYS A 56 9.82 9.08 14.58
C LYS A 56 9.36 7.66 14.28
N LEU A 57 9.51 6.74 15.23
CA LEU A 57 9.06 5.35 15.07
C LEU A 57 7.55 5.30 14.81
N PHE A 58 6.76 6.05 15.59
CA PHE A 58 5.32 6.14 15.42
C PHE A 58 4.93 6.60 14.01
N VAL A 59 5.50 7.71 13.53
CA VAL A 59 5.20 8.25 12.19
C VAL A 59 5.56 7.24 11.09
N GLN A 60 6.68 6.54 11.23
CA GLN A 60 7.08 5.54 10.24
C GLN A 60 6.15 4.32 10.24
N VAL A 61 5.76 3.82 11.42
CA VAL A 61 4.81 2.70 11.53
C VAL A 61 3.45 3.08 10.95
N LEU A 62 2.98 4.31 11.20
CA LEU A 62 1.75 4.85 10.61
C LEU A 62 1.85 4.88 9.08
N ALA A 63 2.95 5.43 8.54
CA ALA A 63 3.19 5.52 7.10
C ALA A 63 3.23 4.13 6.43
N GLN A 64 3.90 3.15 7.05
CA GLN A 64 3.96 1.77 6.54
C GLN A 64 2.59 1.08 6.61
N SER A 65 1.79 1.33 7.64
CA SER A 65 0.43 0.82 7.74
C SER A 65 -0.46 1.34 6.61
N LEU A 66 -0.41 2.65 6.33
CA LEU A 66 -1.10 3.27 5.19
C LEU A 66 -0.65 2.67 3.86
N ARG A 67 0.68 2.54 3.67
CA ARG A 67 1.27 1.95 2.46
C ARG A 67 0.81 0.51 2.26
N LEU A 68 0.74 -0.28 3.33
CA LEU A 68 0.26 -1.65 3.29
C LEU A 68 -1.22 -1.71 2.92
N MET A 69 -2.06 -0.85 3.51
CA MET A 69 -3.48 -0.77 3.16
C MET A 69 -3.67 -0.45 1.67
N MET A 70 -2.93 0.52 1.13
CA MET A 70 -2.93 0.83 -0.30
C MET A 70 -2.52 -0.36 -1.16
N ARG A 71 -1.45 -1.07 -0.79
CA ARG A 71 -0.99 -2.27 -1.50
C ARG A 71 -2.03 -3.40 -1.46
N MET A 72 -2.72 -3.57 -0.34
CA MET A 72 -3.77 -4.57 -0.20
C MET A 72 -5.01 -4.20 -1.04
N ALA A 73 -5.37 -2.92 -1.13
CA ALA A 73 -6.42 -2.45 -2.04
C ALA A 73 -6.06 -2.77 -3.49
N CYS A 74 -4.83 -2.43 -3.92
CA CYS A 74 -4.30 -2.80 -5.23
C CYS A 74 -4.42 -4.30 -5.50
N ARG A 75 -3.97 -5.14 -4.56
CA ARG A 75 -3.98 -6.61 -4.74
C ARG A 75 -5.39 -7.21 -4.80
N ARG A 76 -6.37 -6.60 -4.13
CA ARG A 76 -7.78 -7.02 -4.20
C ARG A 76 -8.40 -6.69 -5.56
N ASN A 77 -8.02 -5.56 -6.14
CA ASN A 77 -8.55 -5.06 -7.41
C ASN A 77 -7.68 -5.46 -8.62
N GLU A 78 -6.59 -6.19 -8.39
CA GLU A 78 -5.67 -6.65 -9.42
C GLU A 78 -6.38 -7.65 -10.35
N THR A 79 -6.22 -7.45 -11.66
CA THR A 79 -6.71 -8.37 -12.69
C THR A 79 -5.55 -8.91 -13.51
N ALA A 80 -5.80 -9.84 -14.43
CA ALA A 80 -4.76 -10.33 -15.33
C ALA A 80 -4.14 -9.21 -16.20
N THR A 81 -4.94 -8.16 -16.50
CA THR A 81 -4.56 -7.06 -17.39
C THR A 81 -4.18 -5.78 -16.65
N ASN A 82 -4.63 -5.58 -15.42
CA ASN A 82 -4.35 -4.39 -14.61
C ASN A 82 -3.61 -4.77 -13.31
N ARG A 83 -2.30 -4.49 -13.28
CA ARG A 83 -1.42 -4.81 -12.16
C ARG A 83 -0.54 -3.62 -11.79
N LEU A 84 0.00 -3.64 -10.58
CA LEU A 84 0.97 -2.62 -10.16
C LEU A 84 2.17 -2.56 -11.12
N PRO A 85 2.59 -1.35 -11.54
CA PRO A 85 3.74 -1.19 -12.42
C PRO A 85 4.99 -1.73 -11.73
N SER A 86 5.62 -2.75 -12.34
CA SER A 86 6.79 -3.44 -11.78
C SER A 86 6.56 -4.00 -10.36
N ASN A 87 5.31 -4.33 -10.01
CA ASN A 87 4.90 -4.72 -8.65
C ASN A 87 5.29 -3.71 -7.55
N SER A 88 5.42 -2.43 -7.90
CA SER A 88 5.93 -1.37 -7.03
C SER A 88 4.94 -0.22 -6.89
N LEU A 89 4.48 -0.02 -5.65
CA LEU A 89 3.63 1.12 -5.30
C LEU A 89 4.37 2.46 -5.49
N THR A 90 5.69 2.48 -5.31
CA THR A 90 6.50 3.69 -5.56
C THR A 90 6.46 4.08 -7.03
N LYS A 91 6.56 3.13 -7.95
CA LYS A 91 6.44 3.42 -9.40
C LYS A 91 5.02 3.87 -9.77
N ALA A 92 4.00 3.31 -9.13
CA ALA A 92 2.62 3.78 -9.30
C ALA A 92 2.47 5.25 -8.87
N PHE A 93 3.01 5.63 -7.70
CA PHE A 93 3.00 7.01 -7.26
C PHE A 93 3.78 7.95 -8.19
N MET A 94 4.92 7.52 -8.72
CA MET A 94 5.65 8.32 -9.72
C MET A 94 4.80 8.61 -10.97
N GLN A 95 3.99 7.64 -11.43
CA GLN A 95 3.07 7.86 -12.55
C GLN A 95 1.91 8.81 -12.17
N LEU A 96 1.38 8.70 -10.95
CA LEU A 96 0.32 9.57 -10.45
C LEU A 96 0.78 11.03 -10.29
N ARG A 97 2.07 11.30 -10.04
CA ARG A 97 2.62 12.67 -9.94
C ARG A 97 2.43 13.52 -11.20
N TYR A 98 2.19 12.90 -12.36
CA TYR A 98 1.91 13.62 -13.60
C TYR A 98 0.48 14.16 -13.67
N LEU A 99 -0.43 13.67 -12.82
CA LEU A 99 -1.78 14.20 -12.72
C LEU A 99 -1.73 15.58 -12.06
N LYS A 100 -2.18 16.61 -12.79
CA LYS A 100 -2.24 17.99 -12.31
C LYS A 100 -3.57 18.63 -12.71
N ALA A 101 -4.10 19.47 -11.83
CA ALA A 101 -5.17 20.40 -12.14
C ALA A 101 -4.56 21.79 -12.32
N ASN A 102 -4.99 22.52 -13.35
CA ASN A 102 -4.55 23.88 -13.63
C ASN A 102 -5.73 24.84 -13.46
N LYS A 103 -5.50 25.99 -12.83
CA LYS A 103 -6.46 27.10 -12.76
C LYS A 103 -6.16 28.10 -13.87
N PRO A 104 -7.01 28.25 -14.90
CA PRO A 104 -6.84 29.30 -15.91
C PRO A 104 -7.04 30.67 -15.25
N THR A 105 -6.24 31.68 -15.63
CA THR A 105 -6.36 33.05 -15.10
C THR A 105 -7.75 33.65 -15.29
N ASP A 106 -8.43 33.27 -16.38
CA ASP A 106 -9.73 33.79 -16.79
C ASP A 106 -10.94 33.09 -16.11
N ARG A 107 -10.73 31.97 -15.42
CA ARG A 107 -11.85 31.20 -14.82
C ARG A 107 -11.55 30.81 -13.39
N ASN A 108 -12.51 31.07 -12.50
CA ASN A 108 -12.44 30.63 -11.11
C ASN A 108 -12.78 29.13 -10.94
N ALA A 109 -12.16 28.26 -11.73
CA ALA A 109 -12.34 26.82 -11.64
C ALA A 109 -11.05 26.09 -12.02
N TRP A 110 -10.69 25.08 -11.23
CA TRP A 110 -9.57 24.20 -11.55
C TRP A 110 -10.01 23.16 -12.57
N LYS A 111 -9.22 22.95 -13.62
CA LYS A 111 -9.49 21.93 -14.63
C LYS A 111 -8.37 20.91 -14.69
N THR A 112 -8.73 19.63 -14.72
CA THR A 112 -7.78 18.56 -15.03
C THR A 112 -7.62 18.44 -16.54
N LYS A 113 -6.41 18.18 -17.01
CA LYS A 113 -6.21 17.70 -18.38
C LYS A 113 -6.85 16.32 -18.56
N GLU A 114 -6.94 15.86 -19.81
CA GLU A 114 -7.37 14.50 -20.08
C GLU A 114 -6.45 13.49 -19.35
N ILE A 115 -7.07 12.54 -18.65
CA ILE A 115 -6.35 11.56 -17.84
C ILE A 115 -6.03 10.35 -18.72
N PRO A 116 -4.74 10.04 -18.96
CA PRO A 116 -4.36 8.88 -19.76
C PRO A 116 -4.92 7.58 -19.20
N LYS A 117 -5.19 6.59 -20.06
CA LYS A 117 -5.68 5.26 -19.66
C LYS A 117 -4.85 4.64 -18.53
N LYS A 118 -3.52 4.69 -18.64
CA LYS A 118 -2.60 4.16 -17.61
C LYS A 118 -2.84 4.75 -16.22
N ILE A 119 -3.18 6.05 -16.13
CA ILE A 119 -3.49 6.69 -14.85
C ILE A 119 -4.88 6.27 -14.38
N ARG A 120 -5.88 6.21 -15.27
CA ARG A 120 -7.22 5.74 -14.92
C ARG A 120 -7.21 4.32 -14.35
N ASP A 121 -6.46 3.42 -14.98
CA ASP A 121 -6.30 2.03 -14.54
C ASP A 121 -5.67 1.95 -13.14
N LEU A 122 -4.74 2.86 -12.79
CA LEU A 122 -4.19 2.97 -11.44
C LEU A 122 -5.21 3.45 -10.40
N PHE A 123 -6.11 4.37 -10.75
CA PHE A 123 -7.21 4.78 -9.85
C PHE A 123 -8.15 3.60 -9.57
N THR A 124 -8.53 2.86 -10.62
CA THR A 124 -9.34 1.64 -10.47
C THR A 124 -8.64 0.61 -9.57
N LEU A 125 -7.34 0.41 -9.77
CA LEU A 125 -6.54 -0.52 -8.98
C LEU A 125 -6.46 -0.07 -7.50
N LEU A 126 -6.31 1.22 -7.23
CA LEU A 126 -6.39 1.78 -5.87
C LEU A 126 -7.82 1.77 -5.28
N GLY A 127 -8.84 1.43 -6.07
CA GLY A 127 -10.24 1.46 -5.64
C GLY A 127 -10.80 2.87 -5.48
N LEU A 128 -10.26 3.84 -6.22
CA LEU A 128 -10.61 5.25 -6.12
C LEU A 128 -11.46 5.70 -7.33
N PRO A 129 -12.44 6.60 -7.13
CA PRO A 129 -13.14 7.22 -8.23
C PRO A 129 -12.20 8.13 -9.02
N LEU A 130 -12.48 8.28 -10.32
CA LEU A 130 -11.75 9.24 -11.15
C LEU A 130 -12.08 10.67 -10.69
N PRO A 131 -11.09 11.57 -10.64
CA PRO A 131 -11.35 12.95 -10.29
C PRO A 131 -12.23 13.63 -11.35
N PRO A 132 -13.12 14.55 -10.95
CA PRO A 132 -13.94 15.31 -11.89
C PRO A 132 -13.07 16.21 -12.77
N ARG A 133 -13.56 16.50 -13.98
CA ARG A 133 -12.83 17.36 -14.94
C ARG A 133 -12.70 18.81 -14.49
N VAL A 134 -13.63 19.26 -13.66
CA VAL A 134 -13.72 20.63 -13.16
C VAL A 134 -13.93 20.55 -11.65
N PHE A 135 -13.08 21.24 -10.90
CA PHE A 135 -13.31 21.53 -9.49
C PHE A 135 -13.71 23.00 -9.37
N ARG A 136 -14.86 23.24 -8.76
CA ARG A 136 -15.33 24.57 -8.39
C ARG A 136 -15.08 24.72 -6.90
N ASP A 137 -14.61 25.90 -6.50
CA ASP A 137 -14.55 26.30 -5.09
C ASP A 137 -15.98 26.53 -4.56
#